data_AF-A0A9D6YHG7-F1
#
_entry.id   AF-A0A9D6YHG7-F1
#
_cell.length_a   1.000
_cell.length_b   1.000
_cell.length_c   1.000
_cell.angle_alpha   90.00
_cell.angle_beta   90.00
_cell.angle_gamma   90.00
#
_symmetry.space_group_name_H-M   'P 1'
#
loop_
_entity.id
_entity.type
_entity.pdbx_description
1 polymer ?
#
loop_
_entity_poly.entity_id
_entity_poly.type
_entity_poly.pdbx_seq_one_letter_code
_entity_poly.pdbx_strand_id
1 'polypeptide(L)'
;MSDEHPITAHASVATYVKVALVLTGVTVIEVGAIYIRFLTPIIVPLLLVMSAAKFALVVLFFMHLRYDSRALSVLFVGPLVIAGGLALALLTLTGAFLVFGR
;
A
#
# COMPACT_ATOMS: atom_id res chain seq x y z
N MET A 1 -45.78 -22.06 1.54
CA MET A 1 -44.62 -22.87 1.96
C MET A 1 -43.41 -21.99 1.77
N SER A 2 -42.71 -21.68 2.85
CA SER A 2 -41.71 -20.63 2.94
C SER A 2 -40.39 -21.09 2.32
N ASP A 3 -39.98 -20.47 1.21
CA ASP A 3 -38.61 -20.60 0.71
C ASP A 3 -37.82 -19.38 1.18
N GLU A 4 -37.49 -19.38 2.48
CA GLU A 4 -36.42 -18.56 3.03
C GLU A 4 -35.12 -18.96 2.35
N HIS A 5 -34.65 -18.13 1.42
CA HIS A 5 -33.33 -18.26 0.84
C HIS A 5 -32.29 -17.90 1.92
N PRO A 6 -31.49 -18.85 2.43
CA PRO A 6 -30.50 -18.52 3.44
C PRO A 6 -29.43 -17.66 2.76
N ILE A 7 -29.40 -16.37 3.13
CA ILE A 7 -28.31 -15.45 2.76
C ILE A 7 -27.05 -16.01 3.40
N THR A 8 -26.37 -16.87 2.63
CA THR A 8 -25.14 -17.52 3.01
C THR A 8 -24.13 -16.42 3.33
N ALA A 9 -23.64 -16.43 4.55
CA ALA A 9 -22.63 -15.52 5.05
C ALA A 9 -21.36 -15.58 4.17
N HIS A 10 -21.31 -14.75 3.13
CA HIS A 10 -20.13 -14.54 2.33
C HIS A 10 -19.07 -13.84 3.20
N ALA A 11 -17.85 -14.37 3.22
CA ALA A 11 -16.69 -13.68 3.77
C ALA A 11 -16.68 -12.22 3.28
N SER A 12 -16.57 -11.31 4.24
CA SER A 12 -17.36 -10.08 4.30
C SER A 12 -17.01 -9.02 3.24
N VAL A 13 -17.91 -8.82 2.28
CA VAL A 13 -17.97 -7.60 1.44
C VAL A 13 -17.80 -6.34 2.30
N ALA A 14 -18.36 -6.33 3.50
CA ALA A 14 -18.19 -5.26 4.48
C ALA A 14 -16.72 -4.98 4.89
N THR A 15 -15.83 -5.97 4.90
CA THR A 15 -14.40 -5.75 5.18
C THR A 15 -13.71 -5.04 4.02
N TYR A 16 -13.96 -5.49 2.79
CA TYR A 16 -13.42 -4.83 1.59
C TYR A 16 -13.90 -3.38 1.48
N VAL A 17 -15.17 -3.12 1.78
CA VAL A 17 -15.73 -1.77 1.81
C VAL A 17 -15.06 -0.91 2.89
N LYS A 18 -14.83 -1.46 4.10
CA LYS A 18 -14.10 -0.74 5.17
C LYS A 18 -12.68 -0.39 4.73
N VAL A 19 -11.96 -1.32 4.11
CA VAL A 19 -10.59 -1.07 3.62
C VAL A 19 -10.58 -0.05 2.48
N ALA A 20 -11.55 -0.11 1.56
CA ALA A 20 -11.72 0.89 0.50
C ALA A 20 -11.93 2.30 1.08
N LEU A 21 -12.73 2.42 2.14
CA LEU A 21 -12.99 3.70 2.82
C LEU A 21 -11.71 4.23 3.46
N VAL A 22 -10.95 3.38 4.17
CA VAL A 22 -9.64 3.75 4.73
C VAL A 22 -8.68 4.21 3.63
N LEU A 23 -8.59 3.46 2.52
CA LEU A 23 -7.73 3.80 1.39
C LEU A 23 -8.09 5.17 0.80
N THR A 24 -9.38 5.42 0.63
CA THR A 24 -9.91 6.70 0.15
C THR A 24 -9.55 7.83 1.11
N GLY A 25 -9.71 7.63 2.41
CA GLY A 25 -9.34 8.60 3.44
C GLY A 25 -7.85 8.95 3.40
N VAL A 26 -6.98 7.93 3.26
CA VAL A 26 -5.54 8.14 3.10
C VAL A 26 -5.23 8.95 1.84
N THR A 27 -5.89 8.67 0.72
CA THR A 27 -5.73 9.45 -0.53
C THR A 27 -6.18 10.89 -0.38
N VAL A 28 -7.29 11.16 0.31
CA VAL A 28 -7.74 12.53 0.58
C VAL A 28 -6.72 13.29 1.43
N ILE A 29 -6.18 12.64 2.48
CA ILE A 29 -5.15 13.22 3.34
C ILE A 29 -3.88 13.50 2.53
N GLU A 30 -3.46 12.58 1.67
CA GLU A 30 -2.29 12.73 0.81
C GLU A 30 -2.42 13.93 -0.13
N VAL A 31 -3.56 14.05 -0.83
CA VAL A 31 -3.85 15.20 -1.69
C VAL A 31 -3.85 16.48 -0.87
N GLY A 32 -4.50 16.49 0.30
CA GLY A 32 -4.52 17.64 1.21
C GLY A 32 -3.13 18.06 1.70
N ALA A 33 -2.27 17.09 2.03
CA ALA A 33 -0.91 17.33 2.49
C ALA A 33 -0.05 18.06 1.44
N ILE A 34 -0.31 17.84 0.15
CA ILE A 34 0.41 18.52 -0.94
C ILE A 34 0.12 20.02 -0.98
N TYR A 35 -1.04 20.46 -0.52
CA TYR A 35 -1.40 21.89 -0.50
C TYR A 35 -0.89 22.64 0.73
N ILE A 36 -0.39 21.94 1.76
CA ILE A 36 0.07 22.55 3.00
C ILE A 36 1.56 22.92 2.87
N ARG A 37 1.84 24.22 2.74
CA ARG A 37 3.22 24.74 2.57
C ARG A 37 4.14 24.47 3.77
N PHE A 38 3.58 24.21 4.95
CA PHE A 38 4.35 23.82 6.14
C PHE A 38 4.98 22.42 6.02
N LEU A 39 4.38 21.53 5.22
CA LEU A 39 4.87 20.16 5.05
C LEU A 39 5.97 20.04 4.01
N THR A 40 6.30 21.10 3.27
CA THR A 40 7.30 21.08 2.18
C THR A 40 8.63 20.39 2.53
N PRO A 41 9.23 20.56 3.73
CA PRO A 41 10.48 19.86 4.06
C PRO A 41 10.34 18.34 4.24
N ILE A 42 9.15 17.88 4.63
CA ILE A 42 8.88 16.48 4.96
C ILE A 42 7.90 15.81 3.98
N ILE A 43 7.48 16.51 2.94
CA ILE A 43 6.43 16.06 2.04
C ILE A 43 6.84 14.79 1.29
N VAL A 44 8.10 14.72 0.85
CA VAL A 44 8.64 13.56 0.12
C VAL A 44 8.61 12.30 1.00
N PRO A 45 9.23 12.26 2.19
CA PRO A 45 9.17 11.06 3.04
C PRO A 45 7.73 10.76 3.53
N LEU A 46 6.91 11.78 3.78
CA LEU A 46 5.51 11.60 4.17
C LEU A 46 4.69 10.90 3.08
N LEU A 47 4.78 11.39 1.84
CA LEU A 47 4.10 10.79 0.68
C LEU A 47 4.61 9.36 0.42
N LEU A 48 5.91 9.11 0.60
CA LEU A 48 6.48 7.78 0.46
C LEU A 48 5.86 6.79 1.47
N VAL A 49 5.75 7.18 2.74
CA VAL A 49 5.13 6.35 3.80
C VAL A 49 3.65 6.12 3.53
N MET A 50 2.91 7.17 3.14
CA MET A 50 1.49 7.05 2.78
C MET A 50 1.29 6.12 1.56
N SER A 51 2.17 6.21 0.55
CA SER A 51 2.15 5.33 -0.62
C SER A 51 2.42 3.88 -0.25
N ALA A 52 3.44 3.62 0.56
CA ALA A 52 3.76 2.27 1.06
C ALA A 52 2.60 1.67 1.87
N ALA A 53 1.95 2.47 2.72
CA ALA A 53 0.79 2.03 3.50
C ALA A 53 -0.40 1.66 2.61
N LYS A 54 -0.73 2.48 1.61
CA LYS A 54 -1.78 2.18 0.63
C LYS A 54 -1.48 0.90 -0.13
N PHE A 55 -0.25 0.76 -0.62
CA PHE A 55 0.19 -0.45 -1.32
C PHE A 55 0.04 -1.70 -0.45
N ALA A 56 0.48 -1.64 0.82
CA ALA A 56 0.33 -2.76 1.75
C ALA A 56 -1.15 -3.13 1.99
N LEU A 57 -2.03 -2.14 2.16
CA LEU A 57 -3.48 -2.39 2.31
C LEU A 57 -4.07 -3.06 1.07
N VAL A 58 -3.70 -2.59 -0.12
CA VAL A 58 -4.17 -3.18 -1.39
C VAL A 58 -3.68 -4.60 -1.54
N VAL A 59 -2.41 -4.86 -1.29
CA VAL A 59 -1.82 -6.20 -1.41
C VAL A 59 -2.43 -7.18 -0.42
N LEU A 60 -2.55 -6.78 0.86
CA LEU A 60 -3.06 -7.67 1.90
C LEU A 60 -4.55 -7.98 1.70
N PHE A 61 -5.37 -6.99 1.37
CA PHE A 61 -6.82 -7.15 1.32
C PHE A 61 -7.35 -7.34 -0.11
N PHE A 62 -7.06 -6.43 -1.05
CA PHE A 62 -7.63 -6.50 -2.41
C PHE A 62 -6.94 -7.50 -3.33
N MET A 63 -5.64 -7.78 -3.15
CA MET A 63 -4.97 -8.90 -3.83
C MET A 63 -5.09 -10.22 -3.07
N HIS A 64 -5.92 -10.27 -2.03
CA HIS A 64 -6.26 -11.47 -1.27
C HIS A 64 -5.10 -12.15 -0.54
N LEU A 65 -3.89 -11.56 -0.50
CA LEU A 65 -2.71 -12.19 0.10
C LEU A 65 -2.92 -12.57 1.59
N ARG A 66 -3.79 -11.85 2.31
CA ARG A 66 -4.18 -12.18 3.69
C ARG A 66 -5.01 -13.46 3.79
N TYR A 67 -5.75 -13.80 2.74
CA TYR A 67 -6.68 -14.92 2.68
C TYR A 67 -6.15 -16.09 1.83
N ASP A 68 -5.05 -15.89 1.10
CA ASP A 68 -4.45 -16.86 0.20
C ASP A 68 -3.28 -17.65 0.84
N SER A 69 -2.79 -18.65 0.11
CA SER A 69 -1.66 -19.48 0.46
C SER A 69 -0.33 -18.71 0.51
N ARG A 70 0.56 -19.13 1.41
CA ARG A 70 1.89 -18.51 1.60
C ARG A 70 2.74 -18.52 0.33
N ALA A 71 2.50 -19.45 -0.61
CA ALA A 71 3.21 -19.52 -1.87
C ALA A 71 2.98 -18.27 -2.73
N LEU A 72 1.74 -17.77 -2.82
CA LEU A 72 1.42 -16.55 -3.54
C LEU A 72 1.97 -15.31 -2.83
N SER A 73 2.00 -15.33 -1.50
CA SER A 73 2.67 -14.26 -0.74
C SER A 73 4.16 -14.18 -1.03
N VAL A 74 4.86 -15.32 -1.09
CA VAL A 74 6.30 -15.36 -1.40
C VAL A 74 6.56 -14.96 -2.85
N LEU A 75 5.73 -15.41 -3.79
CA LEU A 75 5.86 -15.05 -5.21
C LEU A 75 5.67 -13.55 -5.45
N PHE A 76 4.87 -12.87 -4.62
CA PHE A 76 4.69 -11.42 -4.69
C PHE A 76 5.80 -10.65 -3.96
N VAL A 77 6.08 -11.03 -2.71
CA VAL A 77 7.02 -10.31 -1.84
C VAL A 77 8.48 -10.52 -2.28
N GLY A 78 8.84 -11.70 -2.79
CA GLY A 78 10.20 -12.00 -3.24
C GLY A 78 10.70 -11.02 -4.32
N PRO A 79 10.02 -10.91 -5.47
CA PRO A 79 10.36 -9.93 -6.50
C PRO A 79 10.26 -8.48 -6.01
N LEU A 80 9.32 -8.17 -5.12
CA LEU A 80 9.19 -6.82 -4.55
C LEU A 80 10.42 -6.42 -3.72
N VAL A 81 10.94 -7.33 -2.89
CA VAL A 81 12.16 -7.12 -2.10
C VAL A 81 13.38 -7.01 -3.01
N ILE A 82 13.47 -7.86 -4.04
CA ILE A 82 14.56 -7.79 -5.02
C ILE A 82 14.53 -6.45 -5.78
N ALA A 83 13.36 -6.03 -6.26
CA ALA A 83 13.19 -4.77 -6.98
C ALA A 83 13.49 -3.55 -6.09
N GLY A 84 13.00 -3.54 -4.84
CA GLY A 84 13.29 -2.49 -3.88
C GLY A 84 14.78 -2.44 -3.51
N GLY A 85 15.40 -3.59 -3.28
CA GLY A 85 16.83 -3.70 -3.02
C GLY A 85 17.68 -3.25 -4.20
N LEU A 86 17.29 -3.62 -5.42
CA LEU A 86 17.94 -3.16 -6.65
C LEU A 86 17.79 -1.65 -6.84
N ALA A 87 16.60 -1.10 -6.63
CA ALA A 87 16.37 0.34 -6.69
C ALA A 87 17.25 1.09 -5.69
N LEU A 88 17.32 0.61 -4.44
CA LEU A 88 18.22 1.17 -3.42
C LEU A 88 19.70 1.05 -3.83
N ALA A 89 20.12 -0.10 -4.34
CA ALA A 89 21.48 -0.32 -4.82
C ALA A 89 21.84 0.62 -5.97
N LEU A 90 20.92 0.88 -6.91
CA LEU A 90 21.15 1.84 -7.99
C LEU A 90 21.20 3.28 -7.47
N LEU A 91 20.35 3.66 -6.52
CA LEU A 91 20.36 4.99 -5.91
C LEU A 91 21.65 5.27 -5.14
N THR A 92 22.23 4.26 -4.47
CA THR A 92 23.52 4.41 -3.77
C THR A 92 24.71 4.35 -4.74
N LEU A 93 24.67 3.46 -5.74
CA LEU A 93 25.74 3.26 -6.72
C LEU A 93 25.91 4.47 -7.66
N THR A 94 24.82 5.08 -8.11
CA THR A 94 24.87 6.29 -8.97
C THR A 94 25.42 7.51 -8.24
N GLY A 95 25.71 7.40 -6.93
CA GLY A 95 26.23 8.49 -6.12
C GLY A 95 25.21 9.61 -5.88
N ALA A 96 23.97 9.50 -6.39
CA ALA A 96 22.93 10.51 -6.21
C ALA A 96 22.69 10.84 -4.73
N PHE A 97 22.71 9.83 -3.86
CA PHE A 97 22.58 10.03 -2.41
C PHE A 97 23.83 10.63 -1.75
N LEU A 98 25.03 10.45 -2.32
CA LEU A 98 26.30 11.01 -1.83
C LEU A 98 26.59 12.41 -2.39
N VAL A 99 26.03 12.76 -3.54
CA VAL A 99 26.16 14.08 -4.21
C VAL A 99 25.30 15.15 -3.54
N PHE A 100 24.10 14.81 -3.04
CA PHE A 100 23.29 15.74 -2.23
C PHE A 100 23.92 16.10 -0.87
N GLY A 101 25.01 15.42 -0.49
CA GLY A 101 25.72 15.62 0.78
C GLY A 101 27.05 16.40 0.67
N ARG A 102 27.34 17.07 -0.45
CA ARG A 102 28.49 18.00 -0.58
C ARG A 102 28.02 19.39 -1.00
#